data_AF-A0A7Y3E2A5-F1
#
_entry.id   AF-A0A7Y3E2A5-F1
#
_cell.length_a   1.000
_cell.length_b   1.000
_cell.length_c   1.000
_cell.angle_alpha   90.00
_cell.angle_beta   90.00
_cell.angle_gamma   90.00
#
_symmetry.space_group_name_H-M   'P 1'
#
loop_
_entity.id
_entity.type
_entity.pdbx_description
1 polymer ?
#
loop_
_entity_poly.entity_id
_entity_poly.type
_entity_poly.pdbx_seq_one_letter_code
_entity_poly.pdbx_strand_id
1 'polypeptide(L)'
;MQELGASIDLTEDQQLAAFKAENGVPEGATSCHTALVDGYVIEGHVPAGAIAKLLDERPDARGLALRGMPADSPGMGGDPTTWEAQPVELITSDGALVPFDF
;
A
#
# COMPACT_ATOMS: atom_id res chain seq x y z
N MET A 1 9.56 6.35 -4.81
CA MET A 1 10.25 5.26 -4.09
C MET A 1 11.65 4.91 -4.64
N GLN A 2 12.15 5.55 -5.71
CA GLN A 2 13.53 5.33 -6.17
C GLN A 2 14.62 6.06 -5.35
N GLU A 3 14.25 6.95 -4.43
CA GLU A 3 15.21 7.79 -3.71
C GLU A 3 15.51 7.36 -2.26
N LEU A 4 14.99 6.22 -1.78
CA LEU A 4 15.13 5.80 -0.37
C LEU A 4 15.92 4.50 -0.13
N GLY A 5 16.74 4.05 -1.08
CA GLY A 5 17.63 2.89 -0.86
C GLY A 5 16.93 1.56 -0.57
N ALA A 6 15.62 1.47 -0.86
CA ALA A 6 14.85 0.23 -0.75
C ALA A 6 15.24 -0.73 -1.88
N SER A 7 15.59 -1.97 -1.53
CA SER A 7 15.77 -3.06 -2.51
C SER A 7 14.41 -3.44 -3.09
N ILE A 8 14.22 -3.24 -4.40
CA ILE A 8 12.99 -3.58 -5.11
C ILE A 8 13.24 -4.89 -5.87
N ASP A 9 12.48 -5.94 -5.53
CA ASP A 9 12.38 -7.17 -6.31
C ASP A 9 11.04 -7.16 -7.06
N LEU A 10 11.07 -7.36 -8.37
CA LEU A 10 9.93 -7.14 -9.26
C LEU A 10 9.60 -8.47 -9.95
N THR A 11 8.50 -9.10 -9.53
CA THR A 11 8.04 -10.40 -10.05
C THR A 11 6.79 -10.21 -10.92
N GLU A 12 6.82 -10.70 -12.16
CA GLU A 12 5.73 -10.53 -13.12
C GLU A 12 4.61 -11.60 -12.97
N ASP A 13 3.41 -11.07 -12.77
CA ASP A 13 2.04 -11.56 -13.04
C ASP A 13 1.56 -12.94 -12.54
N GLN A 14 2.25 -14.06 -12.80
CA GLN A 14 1.65 -15.38 -12.49
C GLN A 14 1.64 -15.73 -11.00
N GLN A 15 2.55 -15.15 -10.23
CA GLN A 15 2.66 -15.36 -8.78
C GLN A 15 2.09 -14.20 -7.99
N LEU A 16 1.75 -13.08 -8.62
CA LEU A 16 1.34 -11.86 -7.93
C LEU A 16 0.00 -12.04 -7.22
N ALA A 17 -0.98 -12.69 -7.85
CA ALA A 17 -2.26 -13.00 -7.22
C ALA A 17 -2.09 -13.95 -6.01
N ALA A 18 -1.25 -14.98 -6.14
CA ALA A 18 -0.93 -15.89 -5.06
C ALA A 18 -0.20 -15.16 -3.91
N PHE A 19 0.79 -14.32 -4.24
CA PHE A 19 1.53 -13.51 -3.28
C PHE A 19 0.62 -12.57 -2.50
N LYS A 20 -0.28 -11.85 -3.17
CA LYS A 20 -1.28 -10.98 -2.52
C LYS A 20 -2.15 -11.78 -1.55
N ALA A 21 -2.67 -12.93 -1.97
CA ALA A 21 -3.50 -13.78 -1.13
C ALA A 21 -2.72 -14.36 0.08
N GLU A 22 -1.49 -14.83 -0.14
CA GLU A 22 -0.60 -15.35 0.90
C GLU A 22 -0.24 -14.28 1.95
N ASN A 23 -0.14 -13.02 1.54
CA ASN A 23 0.11 -11.90 2.44
C ASN A 23 -1.19 -11.26 2.98
N GLY A 24 -2.35 -11.87 2.73
CA GLY A 24 -3.62 -11.46 3.32
C GLY A 24 -4.19 -10.15 2.76
N VAL A 25 -3.84 -9.80 1.52
CA VAL A 25 -4.52 -8.73 0.76
C VAL A 25 -5.90 -9.26 0.36
N PRO A 26 -7.00 -8.64 0.81
CA PRO A 26 -8.34 -9.04 0.39
C PRO A 26 -8.54 -8.70 -1.09
N GLU A 27 -9.29 -9.53 -1.84
CA GLU A 27 -9.48 -9.35 -3.29
C GLU A 27 -9.94 -7.92 -3.65
N GLY A 28 -10.80 -7.33 -2.81
CA GLY A 28 -11.30 -5.97 -3.01
C GLY A 28 -10.24 -4.87 -2.84
N ALA A 29 -9.14 -5.12 -2.13
CA ALA A 29 -8.04 -4.16 -1.94
C ALA A 29 -6.99 -4.20 -3.05
N THR A 30 -7.12 -5.12 -4.01
CA THR A 30 -6.08 -5.38 -5.02
C THR A 30 -5.78 -4.15 -5.90
N SER A 31 -4.50 -3.87 -6.09
CA SER A 31 -3.92 -2.86 -6.98
C SER A 31 -2.81 -3.46 -7.86
N CYS A 32 -2.14 -2.65 -8.67
CA CYS A 32 -1.16 -3.08 -9.66
C CYS A 32 0.15 -3.62 -9.05
N HIS A 33 0.49 -3.24 -7.82
CA HIS A 33 1.70 -3.72 -7.15
C HIS A 33 1.48 -3.84 -5.65
N THR A 34 2.32 -4.68 -5.04
CA THR A 34 2.34 -4.95 -3.60
C THR A 34 3.78 -4.90 -3.13
N ALA A 35 4.03 -4.27 -2.00
CA ALA A 35 5.32 -4.28 -1.33
C ALA A 35 5.16 -4.78 0.12
N LEU A 36 6.25 -5.30 0.67
CA LEU A 36 6.35 -5.60 2.10
C LEU A 36 7.34 -4.63 2.74
N VAL A 37 6.90 -3.93 3.78
CA VAL A 37 7.69 -2.93 4.51
C VAL A 37 7.59 -3.24 5.99
N ASP A 38 8.68 -3.66 6.62
CA ASP A 38 8.75 -3.97 8.06
C ASP A 38 7.68 -4.97 8.56
N GLY A 39 7.23 -5.87 7.67
CA GLY A 39 6.20 -6.86 7.97
C GLY A 39 4.77 -6.43 7.63
N TYR A 40 4.58 -5.19 7.17
CA TYR A 40 3.31 -4.69 6.66
C TYR A 40 3.22 -4.79 5.15
N VAL A 41 2.03 -5.11 4.66
CA VAL A 41 1.68 -5.08 3.25
C VAL A 41 1.33 -3.66 2.80
N ILE A 42 1.97 -3.19 1.75
CA ILE A 42 1.67 -1.91 1.12
C ILE A 42 1.13 -2.19 -0.28
N GLU A 43 -0.17 -1.99 -0.45
CA GLU A 43 -0.91 -2.35 -1.66
C GLU A 43 -1.26 -1.10 -2.49
N GLY A 44 -0.70 -1.00 -3.69
CA GLY A 44 -0.86 0.14 -4.58
C GLY A 44 0.00 1.35 -4.22
N HIS A 45 -0.34 2.51 -4.80
CA HIS A 45 0.42 3.76 -4.67
C HIS A 45 0.16 4.48 -3.32
N VAL A 46 0.38 3.78 -2.21
CA VAL A 46 0.22 4.34 -0.87
C VAL A 46 1.22 5.50 -0.66
N PRO A 47 0.77 6.69 -0.21
CA PRO A 47 1.63 7.84 0.06
C PRO A 47 2.69 7.55 1.13
N ALA A 48 3.82 8.26 1.04
CA ALA A 48 4.91 8.08 1.98
C ALA A 48 4.53 8.49 3.42
N GLY A 49 3.69 9.53 3.59
CA GLY A 49 3.18 9.94 4.90
C GLY A 49 2.39 8.83 5.60
N ALA A 50 1.51 8.14 4.86
CA ALA A 50 0.74 7.01 5.38
C ALA A 50 1.65 5.86 5.84
N ILE A 51 2.65 5.51 5.03
CA ILE A 51 3.62 4.47 5.38
C ILE A 51 4.42 4.88 6.61
N ALA A 52 4.87 6.14 6.68
CA ALA A 52 5.62 6.64 7.84
C ALA A 52 4.78 6.56 9.12
N LYS A 53 3.51 6.98 9.08
CA LYS A 53 2.59 6.87 10.22
C LYS A 53 2.36 5.43 10.64
N LEU A 54 2.15 4.51 9.69
CA LEU A 54 2.01 3.09 9.98
C LEU A 54 3.23 2.53 10.73
N LEU A 55 4.43 2.89 10.29
CA LEU A 55 5.68 2.41 10.89
C LEU A 55 5.99 3.04 12.26
N ASP A 56 5.46 4.24 12.52
CA ASP A 56 5.54 4.93 13.81
C ASP A 56 4.54 4.34 14.82
N GLU A 57 3.27 4.19 14.41
CA GLU A 57 2.20 3.73 15.30
C GLU A 57 2.16 2.21 15.48
N ARG A 58 2.66 1.46 14.49
CA ARG A 58 2.69 -0.01 14.45
C ARG A 58 1.38 -0.66 14.93
N PRO A 59 0.23 -0.35 14.33
CA PRO A 59 -1.03 -0.97 14.69
C PRO A 59 -0.99 -2.48 14.41
N ASP A 60 -1.83 -3.25 15.11
CA ASP A 60 -2.11 -4.64 14.79
C ASP A 60 -2.97 -4.70 13.53
N ALA A 61 -2.29 -4.76 12.38
CA ALA A 61 -2.87 -4.72 11.06
C ALA A 61 -1.97 -5.50 10.08
N ARG A 62 -2.54 -5.90 8.95
CA ARG A 62 -1.76 -6.45 7.84
C ARG A 62 -1.03 -5.38 7.05
N GLY A 63 -1.55 -4.17 6.97
CA GLY A 63 -0.88 -3.05 6.30
C GLY A 63 -1.85 -2.04 5.68
N LEU A 64 -1.45 -1.39 4.59
CA LEU A 64 -2.21 -0.32 3.94
C LEU A 64 -2.55 -0.68 2.50
N ALA A 65 -3.70 -0.19 2.04
CA ALA A 65 -4.11 -0.27 0.65
C ALA A 65 -4.58 1.08 0.13
N LEU A 66 -4.18 1.40 -1.10
CA LEU A 66 -4.83 2.42 -1.91
C LEU A 66 -5.47 1.72 -3.12
N ARG A 67 -6.80 1.55 -3.04
CA ARG A 67 -7.57 0.87 -4.08
C ARG A 67 -7.53 1.62 -5.41
N GLY A 68 -7.43 0.87 -6.50
CA GLY A 68 -7.53 1.38 -7.86
C GLY A 68 -6.27 2.12 -8.35
N MET A 69 -6.49 3.14 -9.19
CA MET A 69 -5.46 4.00 -9.79
C MET A 69 -6.01 5.43 -9.97
N PRO A 70 -6.05 6.25 -8.91
CA PRO A 70 -6.31 7.68 -9.08
C PRO A 70 -5.18 8.29 -9.92
N ALA A 71 -5.55 9.08 -10.93
CA ALA A 71 -4.64 9.62 -11.95
C ALA A 71 -3.47 10.46 -11.39
N ASP A 72 -3.59 10.94 -10.14
CA ASP A 72 -2.59 11.73 -9.42
C ASP A 72 -1.90 10.89 -8.33
N SER A 73 -1.33 9.74 -8.68
CA SER A 73 -0.51 8.94 -7.76
C SER A 73 0.98 9.20 -7.97
N PRO A 74 1.85 9.07 -6.94
CA PRO A 74 3.30 9.18 -7.09
C PRO A 74 3.81 8.25 -8.22
N GLY A 75 4.25 8.85 -9.33
CA GLY A 75 4.67 8.15 -10.56
C GLY A 75 3.74 8.31 -11.77
N MET A 76 2.52 8.86 -11.60
CA MET A 76 1.51 9.05 -12.66
C MET A 76 1.08 10.52 -12.85
N GLY A 77 1.28 11.39 -11.85
CA GLY A 77 0.87 12.80 -11.85
C GLY A 77 0.70 13.36 -10.43
N GLY A 78 0.26 14.61 -10.29
CA GLY A 78 -0.05 15.24 -9.00
C GLY A 78 1.12 15.91 -8.27
N ASP A 79 0.81 16.45 -7.09
CA ASP A 79 1.75 17.04 -6.13
C ASP A 79 1.55 16.43 -4.72
N PRO A 80 2.51 16.62 -3.79
CA PRO A 80 2.42 16.05 -2.44
C PRO A 80 1.09 16.31 -1.72
N THR A 81 0.43 17.44 -1.94
CA THR A 81 -0.89 17.77 -1.36
C THR A 81 -1.97 16.81 -1.86
N THR A 82 -1.96 16.51 -3.16
CA THR A 82 -2.93 15.59 -3.79
C THR A 82 -2.64 14.12 -3.46
N TRP A 83 -1.38 13.79 -3.19
CA TRP A 83 -0.97 12.45 -2.78
C TRP A 83 -1.37 12.17 -1.34
N GLU A 84 -1.19 13.13 -0.43
CA GLU A 84 -1.56 12.96 0.98
C GLU A 84 -3.07 13.00 1.21
N ALA A 85 -3.86 13.45 0.23
CA ALA A 85 -5.33 13.43 0.28
C ALA A 85 -5.97 12.12 -0.22
N GLN A 86 -5.14 11.12 -0.57
CA GLN A 86 -5.65 9.86 -1.12
C GLN A 86 -6.38 9.04 -0.03
N PRO A 87 -7.50 8.37 -0.38
CA PRO A 87 -8.28 7.58 0.57
C PRO A 87 -7.59 6.24 0.87
N VAL A 88 -6.56 6.29 1.71
CA VAL A 88 -5.83 5.11 2.17
C VAL A 88 -6.68 4.34 3.17
N GLU A 89 -6.66 3.02 3.04
CA GLU A 89 -7.34 2.09 3.94
C GLU A 89 -6.31 1.25 4.69
N LEU A 90 -6.57 1.00 5.98
CA LEU A 90 -5.87 0.00 6.77
C LEU A 90 -6.50 -1.37 6.51
N ILE A 91 -5.66 -2.33 6.11
CA ILE A 91 -6.00 -3.74 6.05
C ILE A 91 -5.84 -4.31 7.44
N THR A 92 -6.94 -4.59 8.12
CA THR A 92 -6.93 -5.15 9.47
C THR A 92 -6.53 -6.64 9.46
N SER A 93 -6.19 -7.17 10.64
CA SER A 93 -5.77 -8.57 10.82
C SER A 93 -6.87 -9.60 10.50
N ASP A 94 -8.13 -9.19 10.37
CA ASP A 94 -9.25 -10.01 9.87
C ASP A 94 -9.58 -9.76 8.38
N GLY A 95 -8.86 -8.85 7.72
CA GLY A 95 -9.01 -8.56 6.29
C GLY A 95 -10.09 -7.53 5.96
N ALA A 96 -10.67 -6.88 6.98
CA ALA A 96 -11.50 -5.71 6.77
C ALA A 96 -10.66 -4.51 6.31
N LEU A 97 -11.32 -3.56 5.66
CA LEU A 97 -10.72 -2.31 5.22
C LEU A 97 -11.38 -1.17 5.98
N VAL A 98 -10.56 -0.37 6.65
CA VAL A 98 -11.02 0.79 7.41
C VAL A 98 -10.27 2.03 6.95
N PRO A 99 -10.91 3.21 6.89
CA PRO A 99 -10.20 4.44 6.55
C PRO A 99 -9.00 4.66 7.47
N PHE A 100 -7.87 5.07 6.89
CA PHE A 100 -6.64 5.38 7.60
C PHE A 100 -6.30 6.85 7.38
N ASP A 101 -6.46 7.65 8.42
CA ASP A 101 -6.06 9.06 8.41
C ASP A 101 -4.56 9.16 8.68
N PHE A 102 -3.83 9.94 7.89
CA PHE A 102 -2.38 10.12 8.04
C PHE A 102 -1.90 11.56 7.86
#